data_AF-A0A0F8W6J2-F1
#
_entry.id   AF-A0A0F8W6J2-F1
#
_cell.length_a   1.000
_cell.length_b   1.000
_cell.length_c   1.000
_cell.angle_alpha   90.00
_cell.angle_beta   90.00
_cell.angle_gamma   90.00
#
_symmetry.space_group_name_H-M   'P 1'
#
loop_
_entity.id
_entity.type
_entity.pdbx_description
1 polymer ?
#
loop_
_entity_poly.entity_id
_entity_poly.type
_entity_poly.pdbx_seq_one_letter_code
_entity_poly.pdbx_strand_id
1 'polypeptide(L)'
;MTLGDMITKALRKAGVIRENQSANAEQNRDAIDTFNGLMSMYDADGIDLGDYPVTAIGDELDLEREHIEPVKTIFALALQIDHGLPVDAGLLGLAERSEKFLLRNTFVKPDPNLSHTPLGRATPNSSDILNG
;
A
#
# COMPACT_ATOMS: atom_id res chain seq x y z
N MET A 1 15.68 -4.12 -4.76
CA MET A 1 15.15 -3.99 -6.14
C MET A 1 15.01 -2.51 -6.42
N THR A 2 15.34 -2.01 -7.61
CA THR A 2 15.20 -0.56 -7.89
C THR A 2 13.76 -0.19 -8.23
N LEU A 3 13.41 1.08 -8.01
CA LEU A 3 12.13 1.63 -8.47
C LEU A 3 11.99 1.55 -9.99
N GLY A 4 13.06 1.81 -10.75
CA GLY A 4 13.05 1.70 -12.21
C GLY A 4 12.74 0.29 -12.70
N ASP A 5 13.25 -0.75 -12.02
CA ASP A 5 12.90 -2.15 -12.31
C ASP A 5 11.43 -2.43 -12.01
N MET A 6 10.91 -1.88 -10.91
CA MET A 6 9.50 -2.01 -10.52
C MET A 6 8.58 -1.37 -11.56
N ILE A 7 8.85 -0.10 -11.92
CA ILE A 7 8.10 0.67 -12.91
C ILE A 7 8.12 -0.03 -14.26
N THR A 8 9.30 -0.43 -14.75
CA THR A 8 9.41 -1.08 -16.07
C THR A 8 8.59 -2.38 -16.11
N LYS A 9 8.65 -3.20 -15.06
CA LYS A 9 7.88 -4.44 -14.98
C LYS A 9 6.38 -4.18 -14.83
N ALA A 10 5.99 -3.16 -14.07
CA ALA A 10 4.59 -2.79 -13.88
C ALA A 10 3.97 -2.23 -15.17
N LEU A 11 4.66 -1.33 -15.89
CA LEU A 11 4.22 -0.80 -17.18
C LEU A 11 4.07 -1.88 -18.25
N ARG A 12 4.97 -2.88 -18.26
CA ARG A 12 4.83 -4.06 -19.13
C ARG A 12 3.61 -4.88 -18.77
N LYS A 13 3.39 -5.13 -17.47
CA LYS A 13 2.23 -5.88 -16.97
C LYS A 13 0.92 -5.14 -17.25
N ALA A 14 0.92 -3.81 -17.19
CA ALA A 14 -0.19 -2.94 -17.55
C ALA A 14 -0.45 -2.92 -19.06
N GLY A 15 0.51 -3.33 -19.89
CA GLY A 15 0.42 -3.24 -21.35
C GLY A 15 0.72 -1.86 -21.92
N VAL A 16 1.24 -0.93 -21.11
CA VAL A 16 1.63 0.43 -21.55
C VAL A 16 2.85 0.38 -22.47
N ILE A 17 3.81 -0.50 -22.16
CA ILE A 17 5.01 -0.73 -22.96
C ILE A 17 5.18 -2.21 -23.29
N ARG A 18 5.82 -2.52 -24.43
CA ARG A 18 6.13 -3.90 -24.83
C ARG A 18 7.34 -4.47 -24.08
N GLU A 19 7.54 -5.78 -24.13
CA GLU A 19 8.64 -6.48 -23.43
C GLU A 19 10.05 -6.00 -23.81
N ASN A 20 10.24 -5.45 -25.01
CA ASN A 20 11.52 -4.93 -25.48
C ASN A 20 11.59 -3.39 -25.48
N GLN A 21 10.59 -2.73 -24.88
CA GLN A 21 10.57 -1.28 -24.75
C GLN A 21 10.95 -0.87 -23.32
N SER A 22 11.58 0.29 -23.25
CA SER A 22 11.88 1.00 -22.02
C SER A 22 10.90 2.15 -21.86
N ALA A 23 10.51 2.43 -20.62
CA ALA A 23 9.70 3.60 -20.30
C ALA A 23 10.46 4.88 -20.66
N ASN A 24 9.77 5.83 -21.28
CA ASN A 24 10.31 7.15 -21.55
C ASN A 24 10.33 8.01 -20.26
N ALA A 25 10.93 9.21 -20.32
CA ALA A 25 11.08 10.06 -19.14
C ALA A 25 9.73 10.53 -18.54
N GLU A 26 8.73 10.76 -19.37
CA GLU A 26 7.38 11.17 -18.93
C GLU A 26 6.68 10.00 -18.23
N GLN A 27 6.66 8.82 -18.86
CA GLN A 27 6.12 7.59 -18.28
C GLN A 27 6.78 7.23 -16.95
N ASN A 28 8.09 7.45 -16.82
CA ASN A 28 8.78 7.23 -15.55
C ASN A 28 8.34 8.23 -14.47
N ARG A 29 8.19 9.51 -14.82
CA ARG A 29 7.74 10.54 -13.87
C ARG A 29 6.33 10.24 -13.39
N ASP A 30 5.41 10.01 -14.32
CA ASP A 30 4.01 9.72 -14.00
C ASP A 30 3.91 8.45 -13.15
N ALA A 31 4.68 7.41 -13.50
CA ALA A 31 4.72 6.17 -12.73
C ALA A 31 5.30 6.34 -11.31
N ILE A 32 6.28 7.24 -11.11
CA ILE A 32 6.79 7.57 -9.77
C ILE A 32 5.67 8.22 -8.93
N ASP A 33 4.93 9.16 -9.52
CA ASP A 33 3.84 9.85 -8.84
C ASP A 33 2.72 8.87 -8.45
N THR A 34 2.32 8.00 -9.38
CA THR A 34 1.35 6.93 -9.10
C THR A 34 1.85 5.96 -8.03
N PHE A 35 3.13 5.57 -8.06
CA PHE A 35 3.72 4.68 -7.04
C PHE A 35 3.71 5.32 -5.66
N ASN A 36 4.16 6.57 -5.55
CA ASN A 36 4.16 7.29 -4.27
C ASN A 36 2.74 7.52 -3.74
N GLY A 37 1.78 7.81 -4.62
CA GLY A 37 0.37 7.90 -4.25
C GLY A 37 -0.18 6.58 -3.69
N LEU A 38 0.15 5.45 -4.32
CA LEU A 38 -0.23 4.12 -3.85
C LEU A 38 0.37 3.80 -2.48
N MET A 39 1.66 4.07 -2.28
CA MET A 39 2.34 3.82 -1.00
C MET A 39 1.78 4.72 0.11
N SER A 40 1.51 5.99 -0.20
CA SER A 40 0.88 6.92 0.73
C SER A 40 -0.53 6.50 1.14
N MET A 41 -1.31 5.88 0.23
CA MET A 41 -2.62 5.35 0.55
C MET A 41 -2.51 4.17 1.52
N TYR A 42 -1.57 3.26 1.31
CA TYR A 42 -1.37 2.13 2.20
C TYR A 42 -0.94 2.53 3.61
N ASP A 43 -0.05 3.51 3.75
CA ASP A 43 0.31 4.01 5.08
C ASP A 43 -0.84 4.74 5.78
N ALA A 44 -1.67 5.48 5.03
CA ALA A 44 -2.89 6.07 5.56
C ALA A 44 -3.88 5.00 6.08
N ASP A 45 -3.90 3.82 5.46
CA ASP A 45 -4.65 2.64 5.91
C ASP A 45 -3.92 1.83 7.00
N GLY A 46 -2.78 2.32 7.50
CA GLY A 46 -2.00 1.71 8.58
C GLY A 46 -1.11 0.53 8.14
N ILE A 47 -0.92 0.35 6.84
CA ILE A 47 -0.12 -0.72 6.23
C ILE A 47 1.27 -0.17 5.90
N ASP A 48 2.25 -0.56 6.71
CA ASP A 48 3.63 -0.20 6.49
C ASP A 48 4.26 -1.06 5.39
N LEU A 49 4.65 -0.44 4.28
CA LEU A 49 5.29 -1.08 3.14
C LEU A 49 6.74 -0.59 2.93
N GLY A 50 7.34 0.01 3.96
CA GLY A 50 8.71 0.51 3.92
C GLY A 50 8.80 2.01 3.62
N ASP A 51 10.02 2.47 3.32
CA ASP A 51 10.33 3.90 3.21
C ASP A 51 9.87 4.50 1.87
N TYR A 52 9.04 5.54 1.95
CA TYR A 52 8.59 6.38 0.83
C TYR A 52 8.38 7.83 1.35
N PRO A 53 8.32 8.88 0.50
CA PRO A 53 8.29 8.87 -0.95
C PRO A 53 9.65 8.58 -1.59
N VAL A 54 9.60 8.02 -2.79
CA VAL A 54 10.77 7.71 -3.61
C VAL A 54 10.89 8.77 -4.71
N THR A 55 12.11 9.23 -5.02
CA THR A 55 12.29 10.42 -5.88
C THR A 55 12.98 10.13 -7.21
N ALA A 56 13.72 9.03 -7.29
CA ALA A 56 14.45 8.65 -8.49
C ALA A 56 14.25 7.16 -8.83
N ILE A 57 14.31 6.85 -10.13
CA ILE A 57 14.25 5.47 -10.63
C ILE A 57 15.41 4.59 -10.13
N GLY A 58 16.51 5.21 -9.69
CA GLY A 58 17.67 4.51 -9.14
C GLY A 58 17.53 4.15 -7.66
N ASP A 59 16.51 4.67 -6.98
CA ASP A 59 16.31 4.43 -5.56
C ASP A 59 15.94 2.97 -5.32
N GLU A 60 16.49 2.41 -4.24
CA GLU A 60 16.15 1.06 -3.82
C GLU A 60 14.81 1.06 -3.09
N LEU A 61 13.96 0.09 -3.42
CA LEU A 61 12.72 -0.15 -2.71
C LEU A 61 12.98 -1.11 -1.56
N ASP A 62 12.75 -0.65 -0.33
CA ASP A 62 12.79 -1.47 0.88
C ASP A 62 11.47 -2.23 1.09
N LEU A 63 11.07 -2.97 0.05
CA LEU A 63 9.91 -3.85 0.08
C LEU A 63 10.36 -5.26 0.41
N GLU A 64 9.69 -5.88 1.38
CA GLU A 64 9.85 -7.31 1.62
C GLU A 64 9.57 -8.11 0.34
N ARG A 65 10.34 -9.18 0.14
CA ARG A 65 10.27 -9.99 -1.10
C ARG A 65 8.86 -10.50 -1.39
N GLU A 66 8.08 -10.78 -0.35
CA GLU A 66 6.71 -11.27 -0.44
C GLU A 66 5.71 -10.18 -0.87
N HIS A 67 6.00 -8.90 -0.59
CA HIS A 67 5.17 -7.76 -0.96
C HIS A 67 5.42 -7.26 -2.38
N ILE A 68 6.59 -7.57 -2.96
CA ILE A 68 6.99 -7.11 -4.30
C ILE A 68 5.94 -7.44 -5.38
N GLU A 69 5.54 -8.71 -5.50
CA GLU A 69 4.58 -9.11 -6.54
C GLU A 69 3.17 -8.56 -6.31
N PRO A 70 2.63 -8.58 -5.09
CA PRO A 70 1.38 -7.91 -4.77
C PRO A 70 1.36 -6.43 -5.14
N VAL A 71 2.33 -5.65 -4.63
CA VAL A 71 2.43 -4.20 -4.88
C VAL A 71 2.56 -3.93 -6.37
N LYS A 72 3.41 -4.68 -7.08
CA LYS A 72 3.58 -4.53 -8.53
C LYS A 72 2.28 -4.79 -9.31
N THR A 73 1.46 -5.74 -8.86
CA THR A 73 0.21 -6.09 -9.53
C THR A 73 -0.81 -4.98 -9.40
N ILE A 74 -0.94 -4.43 -8.19
CA ILE A 74 -1.85 -3.32 -7.90
C ILE A 74 -1.36 -2.05 -8.61
N PHE A 75 -0.06 -1.81 -8.59
CA PHE A 75 0.56 -0.71 -9.32
C PHE A 75 0.35 -0.81 -10.84
N ALA A 76 0.49 -2.00 -11.43
CA ALA A 76 0.20 -2.20 -12.85
C ALA A 76 -1.26 -1.89 -13.20
N LEU A 77 -2.21 -2.22 -12.32
CA LEU A 77 -3.61 -1.87 -12.48
C LEU A 77 -3.83 -0.35 -12.39
N ALA A 78 -3.21 0.32 -11.43
CA ALA A 78 -3.27 1.78 -11.31
C ALA A 78 -2.75 2.47 -12.57
N LEU A 79 -1.63 1.99 -13.12
CA LEU A 79 -1.07 2.51 -14.39
C LEU A 79 -2.01 2.29 -15.58
N GLN A 80 -2.77 1.19 -15.65
CA GLN A 80 -3.78 1.03 -16.70
C GLN A 80 -4.83 2.14 -16.64
N ILE A 81 -5.29 2.47 -15.43
CA ILE A 81 -6.29 3.50 -15.20
C ILE A 81 -5.72 4.88 -15.58
N ASP A 82 -4.53 5.22 -15.09
CA ASP A 82 -3.90 6.52 -15.35
C ASP A 82 -3.59 6.74 -16.84
N HIS A 83 -3.21 5.69 -17.56
CA HIS A 83 -2.98 5.75 -19.01
C HIS A 83 -4.25 5.57 -19.86
N GLY A 84 -5.44 5.46 -19.25
CA GLY A 84 -6.71 5.31 -19.96
C GLY A 84 -6.83 4.00 -20.75
N LEU A 85 -6.10 2.97 -20.34
CA LEU A 85 -6.15 1.64 -20.96
C LEU A 85 -7.36 0.84 -20.42
N PRO A 86 -7.91 -0.08 -21.23
CA PRO A 86 -8.94 -0.98 -20.74
C PRO A 86 -8.39 -1.85 -19.60
N VAL A 87 -9.12 -1.89 -18.49
CA VAL A 87 -8.76 -2.71 -17.33
C VAL A 87 -8.91 -4.19 -17.69
N ASP A 88 -7.80 -4.93 -17.59
CA ASP A 88 -7.80 -6.37 -17.81
C ASP A 88 -8.47 -7.08 -16.61
N ALA A 89 -9.53 -7.85 -16.86
CA ALA A 89 -10.27 -8.53 -15.80
C ALA A 89 -9.42 -9.56 -15.04
N GLY A 90 -8.43 -10.17 -15.72
CA GLY A 90 -7.47 -11.07 -15.08
C GLY A 90 -6.54 -10.33 -14.12
N LEU A 91 -6.02 -9.18 -14.54
CA LEU A 91 -5.20 -8.30 -13.73
C LEU A 91 -5.97 -7.75 -12.53
N LEU A 92 -7.23 -7.32 -12.73
CA LEU A 92 -8.11 -6.88 -11.65
C LEU A 92 -8.30 -7.97 -10.59
N GLY A 93 -8.66 -9.19 -11.00
CA GLY A 93 -8.83 -10.30 -10.07
C GLY A 93 -7.52 -10.73 -9.38
N LEU A 94 -6.36 -10.48 -9.99
CA LEU A 94 -5.07 -10.64 -9.33
C LEU A 94 -4.81 -9.53 -8.32
N ALA A 95 -5.07 -8.27 -8.67
CA ALA A 95 -4.91 -7.12 -7.78
C ALA A 95 -5.75 -7.24 -6.51
N GLU A 96 -7.02 -7.65 -6.61
CA GLU A 96 -7.88 -7.89 -5.44
C GLU A 96 -7.32 -8.97 -4.49
N ARG A 97 -6.71 -10.01 -5.05
CA ARG A 97 -6.06 -11.07 -4.24
C ARG A 97 -4.77 -10.57 -3.61
N SER A 98 -4.00 -9.79 -4.34
CA SER A 98 -2.78 -9.15 -3.88
C SER A 98 -3.05 -8.18 -2.74
N GLU A 99 -4.10 -7.37 -2.84
CA GLU A 99 -4.53 -6.45 -1.78
C GLU A 99 -4.92 -7.22 -0.51
N LYS A 100 -5.77 -8.26 -0.65
CA LYS A 100 -6.13 -9.13 0.48
C LYS A 100 -4.92 -9.83 1.11
N PHE A 101 -3.90 -10.14 0.30
CA PHE A 101 -2.65 -10.72 0.81
C PHE A 101 -1.89 -9.70 1.65
N LEU A 102 -1.72 -8.47 1.14
CA LEU A 102 -1.05 -7.39 1.88
C LEU A 102 -1.77 -7.15 3.22
N LEU A 103 -3.08 -6.90 3.19
CA LEU A 103 -3.91 -6.66 4.38
C LEU A 103 -3.81 -7.76 5.46
N ARG A 104 -3.52 -9.00 5.07
CA ARG A 104 -3.40 -10.13 6.00
C ARG A 104 -1.99 -10.31 6.57
N ASN A 105 -0.97 -9.91 5.81
CA ASN A 105 0.42 -10.23 6.10
C ASN A 105 1.26 -9.03 6.53
N THR A 106 0.79 -7.80 6.33
CA THR A 106 1.38 -6.63 6.97
C THR A 106 0.79 -6.43 8.35
N PHE A 107 1.66 -6.14 9.32
CA PHE A 107 1.22 -5.69 10.64
C PHE A 107 0.50 -4.35 10.45
N VAL A 108 -0.81 -4.33 10.65
CA VAL A 108 -1.54 -3.07 10.84
C VAL A 108 -0.92 -2.41 12.06
N LYS A 109 -0.27 -1.25 11.89
CA LYS A 109 0.23 -0.47 13.03
C LYS A 109 -0.98 -0.25 13.95
N PRO A 110 -0.94 -0.66 15.23
CA PRO A 110 -2.04 -0.38 16.14
C PRO A 110 -2.20 1.14 16.20
N ASP A 111 -3.40 1.61 15.87
CA ASP A 111 -3.73 3.03 15.90
C ASP A 111 -3.35 3.60 17.28
N PRO A 112 -2.39 4.53 17.39
CA PRO A 112 -2.00 5.10 18.67
C PRO A 112 -3.15 5.84 19.36
N ASN A 113 -4.24 6.15 18.63
CA ASN A 113 -5.41 6.85 19.13
C ASN A 113 -6.46 5.94 19.81
N LEU A 114 -6.28 4.62 19.85
CA LEU A 114 -7.17 3.71 20.59
C LEU A 114 -6.89 3.65 22.11
N SER A 115 -6.04 4.53 22.63
CA SER A 115 -5.72 4.62 24.08
C SER A 115 -6.66 5.50 24.91
N HIS A 116 -7.91 5.69 24.48
CA HIS A 116 -8.91 6.41 25.29
C HIS A 116 -10.25 5.68 25.34
N THR A 117 -10.28 4.53 26.00
CA THR A 117 -11.47 4.20 26.81
C THR A 117 -11.05 4.33 28.27
N PRO A 118 -11.52 5.35 29.03
CA PRO A 118 -11.34 5.31 30.47
C PRO A 118 -12.12 4.09 30.96
N LEU A 119 -11.39 3.09 31.45
CA LEU A 119 -11.92 1.97 32.21
C LEU A 119 -12.95 2.53 33.18
N GLY A 120 -14.21 2.15 32.98
CA GLY A 120 -15.27 2.32 33.97
C GLY A 120 -14.83 1.64 35.25
N ARG A 121 -14.20 2.42 36.13
CA ARG A 121 -13.82 1.98 37.47
C ARG A 121 -15.12 1.94 38.27
N ALA A 122 -15.81 0.80 38.20
CA ALA A 122 -16.78 0.44 39.21
C ALA A 122 -16.06 0.47 40.57
N THR A 123 -16.34 1.47 41.39
CA THR A 123 -16.09 1.41 42.82
C THR A 123 -17.29 0.72 43.46
N PRO A 124 -17.17 -0.50 43.99
CA PRO A 124 -18.09 -0.97 45.00
C PRO A 124 -17.70 -0.32 46.33
N ASN A 125 -18.66 0.35 46.97
CA ASN A 125 -18.87 0.40 48.43
C ASN A 125 -19.48 1.74 48.85
N SER A 126 -20.79 1.73 49.10
CA SER A 126 -21.44 2.61 50.07
C SER A 126 -22.57 1.82 50.72
N SER A 127 -22.18 0.73 51.37
CA SER A 127 -22.91 0.13 52.48
C SER A 127 -22.05 0.39 53.72
N ASP A 128 -22.70 0.79 54.81
CA ASP A 128 -22.17 1.43 56.04
C ASP A 128 -21.84 2.91 55.81
N ILE A 129 -22.57 3.88 56.37
CA ILE A 129 -22.87 4.04 57.79
C ILE A 129 -24.29 4.61 57.99
N LEU A 130 -25.18 3.78 58.52
CA LEU A 130 -26.26 4.17 59.45
C LEU A 130 -25.76 3.86 60.87
N ASN A 131 -26.35 4.56 61.87
CA ASN A 131 -26.09 4.55 63.32
C ASN A 131 -25.09 5.64 63.75
N GLY A 132 -25.43 6.55 64.68
CA GLY A 132 -26.59 6.74 65.54
C GLY A 132 -26.29 7.90 66.49
#